data_AF-A0A254RHQ6-F1
#
_entry.id   AF-A0A254RHQ6-F1
#
_cell.length_a   1.000
_cell.length_b   1.000
_cell.length_c   1.000
_cell.angle_alpha   90.00
_cell.angle_beta   90.00
_cell.angle_gamma   90.00
#
_symmetry.space_group_name_H-M   'P 1'
#
loop_
_entity.id
_entity.type
_entity.pdbx_description
1 polymer ?
#
loop_
_entity_poly.entity_id
_entity_poly.type
_entity_poly.pdbx_seq_one_letter_code
_entity_poly.pdbx_strand_id
1 'polypeptide(L)'
;MNRSFAIIALLALLFATDALCGILTDSRDGQTYRTVKIGNQVWMAENLNYETANSYCYKDSVSNCTKYGRLYTWAAAKTACPSGWHLPTEVEFKELVSTVGGSSTAGKMLKSTSGWDDDEGESGNGTDAYLFTALPAGEWSDNGGIYREEGLYAFFWGSTDDGIAYSMNLHYHDDIAGLGNGNKDTGHSVRCIKGLEVKKRTTLVGIFISFCQYIMWCLKYLF
;
A
#
# COMPACT_ATOMS: atom_id res chain seq x y z
N MET A 1 -1.95 39.96 -31.78
CA MET A 1 -2.45 39.28 -30.56
C MET A 1 -2.14 37.79 -30.68
N ASN A 2 -1.22 37.32 -29.86
CA ASN A 2 -0.59 35.99 -29.86
C ASN A 2 -1.60 34.90 -29.47
N ARG A 3 -2.25 34.24 -30.45
CA ARG A 3 -3.18 33.12 -30.19
C ARG A 3 -2.48 31.77 -29.98
N SER A 4 -1.16 31.68 -30.21
CA SER A 4 -0.41 30.43 -30.10
C SER A 4 0.12 30.11 -28.69
N PHE A 5 0.09 31.06 -27.75
CA PHE A 5 0.59 30.83 -26.38
C PHE A 5 -0.46 30.22 -25.44
N ALA A 6 -1.76 30.30 -25.78
CA ALA A 6 -2.83 29.75 -24.96
C ALA A 6 -2.99 28.22 -25.09
N ILE A 7 -2.62 27.63 -26.25
CA ILE A 7 -2.81 26.20 -26.52
C ILE A 7 -1.72 25.35 -25.84
N ILE A 8 -0.50 25.87 -25.72
CA ILE A 8 0.61 25.17 -25.05
C ILE A 8 0.39 25.14 -23.52
N ALA A 9 -0.21 26.19 -22.95
CA ALA A 9 -0.58 26.20 -21.52
C ALA A 9 -1.74 25.24 -21.21
N LEU A 10 -2.68 25.02 -22.14
CA LEU A 10 -3.79 24.08 -21.96
C LEU A 10 -3.34 22.61 -22.07
N LEU A 11 -2.30 22.32 -22.88
CA LEU A 11 -1.64 21.01 -22.93
C LEU A 11 -0.73 20.74 -21.73
N ALA A 12 -0.20 21.79 -21.08
CA ALA A 12 0.54 21.66 -19.82
C ALA A 12 -0.36 21.49 -18.58
N LEU A 13 -1.64 21.85 -18.67
CA LEU A 13 -2.65 21.61 -17.64
C LEU A 13 -3.22 20.18 -17.64
N LEU A 14 -2.86 19.36 -18.64
CA LEU A 14 -3.17 17.93 -18.69
C LEU A 14 -2.15 17.05 -17.91
N PHE A 15 -1.12 17.67 -17.32
CA PHE A 15 -0.27 17.03 -16.31
C PHE A 15 -0.80 17.25 -14.88
N ALA A 16 -2.07 17.62 -14.74
CA ALA A 16 -2.75 17.65 -13.46
C ALA A 16 -3.03 16.21 -13.00
N THR A 17 -2.27 15.81 -11.98
CA THR A 17 -2.56 14.74 -11.03
C THR A 17 -2.62 13.32 -11.59
N ASP A 18 -1.46 12.81 -12.02
CA ASP A 18 -1.22 11.37 -12.09
C ASP A 18 -1.10 10.77 -10.67
N ALA A 19 -2.18 10.78 -9.90
CA ALA A 19 -2.44 9.62 -9.05
C ALA A 19 -2.77 8.49 -10.03
N LEU A 20 -1.73 7.85 -10.56
CA LEU A 20 -1.79 6.66 -11.42
C LEU A 20 -2.37 5.52 -10.59
N CYS A 21 -3.67 5.60 -10.31
CA CYS A 21 -4.42 4.54 -9.69
C CYS A 21 -4.57 3.41 -10.71
N GLY A 22 -4.43 2.18 -10.22
CA GLY A 22 -4.50 0.98 -11.04
C GLY A 22 -5.23 -0.13 -10.29
N ILE A 23 -5.36 -1.27 -10.96
CA ILE A 23 -5.91 -2.48 -10.36
C ILE A 23 -4.89 -3.60 -10.54
N LEU A 24 -4.58 -4.29 -9.45
CA LEU A 24 -3.89 -5.57 -9.42
C LEU A 24 -4.94 -6.67 -9.24
N THR A 25 -5.02 -7.60 -10.18
CA THR A 25 -5.75 -8.86 -9.97
C THR A 25 -4.75 -9.94 -9.62
N ASP A 26 -4.88 -10.53 -8.44
CA ASP A 26 -4.11 -11.69 -8.05
C ASP A 26 -4.64 -12.93 -8.78
N SER A 27 -3.81 -13.52 -9.64
CA SER A 27 -4.23 -14.68 -10.45
C SER A 27 -4.39 -15.96 -9.64
N ARG A 28 -3.92 -15.98 -8.38
CA ARG A 28 -3.96 -17.16 -7.50
C ARG A 28 -5.34 -17.39 -6.90
N ASP A 29 -6.08 -16.33 -6.60
CA ASP A 29 -7.41 -16.38 -5.97
C ASP A 29 -8.47 -15.48 -6.64
N GLY A 30 -8.08 -14.68 -7.64
CA GLY A 30 -8.96 -13.75 -8.35
C GLY A 30 -9.25 -12.45 -7.59
N GLN A 31 -8.63 -12.22 -6.42
CA GLN A 31 -8.84 -11.01 -5.64
C GLN A 31 -8.25 -9.79 -6.35
N THR A 32 -9.03 -8.71 -6.41
CA THR A 32 -8.58 -7.43 -7.00
C THR A 32 -8.26 -6.42 -5.92
N TYR A 33 -7.17 -5.68 -6.13
CA TYR A 33 -6.68 -4.64 -5.24
C TYR A 33 -6.44 -3.36 -6.04
N ARG A 34 -6.78 -2.21 -5.47
CA ARG A 34 -6.35 -0.93 -6.03
C ARG A 34 -4.85 -0.76 -5.79
N THR A 35 -4.23 -0.03 -6.70
CA THR A 35 -2.82 0.35 -6.60
C THR A 35 -2.70 1.84 -6.72
N VAL A 36 -1.75 2.45 -6.01
CA VAL A 36 -1.53 3.90 -6.00
C VAL A 36 -0.05 4.19 -6.22
N LYS A 37 0.23 5.23 -7.00
CA LYS A 37 1.60 5.72 -7.19
C LYS A 37 1.90 6.81 -6.16
N ILE A 38 2.90 6.57 -5.32
CA ILE A 38 3.39 7.51 -4.31
C ILE A 38 4.87 7.76 -4.59
N GLY A 39 5.21 8.97 -5.04
CA GLY A 39 6.54 9.27 -5.56
C GLY A 39 6.88 8.37 -6.75
N ASN A 40 7.97 7.60 -6.64
CA ASN A 40 8.40 6.66 -7.67
C ASN A 40 7.87 5.24 -7.47
N GLN A 41 7.18 4.98 -6.37
CA GLN A 41 6.75 3.65 -5.96
C GLN A 41 5.27 3.42 -6.29
N VAL A 42 4.92 2.18 -6.62
CA VAL A 42 3.52 1.78 -6.84
C VAL A 42 3.15 0.78 -5.76
N TRP A 43 2.23 1.17 -4.89
CA TRP A 43 1.79 0.42 -3.72
C TRP A 43 0.41 -0.18 -3.94
N MET A 44 0.12 -1.31 -3.30
CA MET A 44 -1.27 -1.70 -3.05
C MET A 44 -1.91 -0.69 -2.08
N ALA A 45 -3.16 -0.31 -2.33
CA ALA A 45 -3.93 0.53 -1.41
C ALA A 45 -4.56 -0.32 -0.30
N GLU A 46 -5.11 -1.48 -0.65
CA GLU A 46 -5.58 -2.45 0.34
C GLU A 46 -4.47 -3.38 0.83
N ASN A 47 -4.65 -3.95 2.02
CA ASN A 47 -3.82 -5.03 2.51
C ASN A 47 -4.08 -6.32 1.72
N LEU A 48 -3.05 -7.14 1.56
CA LEU A 48 -3.16 -8.44 0.91
C LEU A 48 -4.11 -9.35 1.70
N ASN A 49 -5.01 -10.01 0.97
CA ASN A 49 -6.02 -10.93 1.50
C ASN A 49 -5.87 -12.35 0.93
N TYR A 50 -4.64 -12.75 0.59
CA TYR A 50 -4.33 -14.07 0.04
C TYR A 50 -4.21 -15.10 1.17
N GLU A 51 -5.03 -16.15 1.12
CA GLU A 51 -5.05 -17.16 2.17
C GLU A 51 -3.83 -18.10 2.11
N THR A 52 -3.17 -18.25 3.26
CA THR A 52 -2.08 -19.19 3.51
C THR A 52 -2.29 -19.88 4.85
N ALA A 53 -1.58 -20.99 5.08
CA ALA A 53 -1.63 -21.73 6.34
C ALA A 53 -1.27 -20.89 7.58
N ASN A 54 -0.44 -19.84 7.42
CA ASN A 54 0.03 -18.99 8.52
C ASN A 54 -0.43 -17.54 8.33
N SER A 55 -1.70 -17.39 7.94
CA SER A 55 -2.36 -16.10 7.77
C SER A 55 -3.77 -16.13 8.35
N TYR A 56 -4.15 -15.05 9.02
CA TYR A 56 -5.32 -15.03 9.88
C TYR A 56 -6.20 -13.81 9.59
N CYS A 57 -7.51 -14.01 9.63
CA CYS A 57 -8.43 -12.89 9.74
C CYS A 57 -8.40 -12.38 11.19
N TYR A 58 -8.49 -11.07 11.41
CA TYR A 58 -8.60 -10.57 12.77
C TYR A 58 -9.80 -11.20 13.50
N LYS A 59 -9.59 -11.75 14.71
CA LYS A 59 -10.59 -12.52 15.48
C LYS A 59 -11.20 -13.71 14.70
N ASP A 60 -10.46 -14.28 13.76
CA ASP A 60 -10.88 -15.40 12.91
C ASP A 60 -12.19 -15.16 12.12
N SER A 61 -12.55 -13.89 11.91
CA SER A 61 -13.78 -13.53 11.20
C SER A 61 -13.53 -13.17 9.75
N VAL A 62 -14.23 -13.83 8.82
CA VAL A 62 -14.17 -13.54 7.38
C VAL A 62 -14.50 -12.07 7.08
N SER A 63 -15.42 -11.45 7.83
CA SER A 63 -15.74 -10.02 7.65
C SER A 63 -14.53 -9.12 7.90
N ASN A 64 -13.66 -9.51 8.82
CA ASN A 64 -12.45 -8.77 9.15
C ASN A 64 -11.36 -8.98 8.09
N CYS A 65 -11.28 -10.16 7.47
CA CYS A 65 -10.46 -10.34 6.27
C CYS A 65 -10.89 -9.41 5.14
N THR A 66 -12.20 -9.31 4.87
CA THR A 66 -12.72 -8.40 3.83
C THR A 66 -12.42 -6.94 4.15
N LYS A 67 -12.49 -6.54 5.43
CA LYS A 67 -12.25 -5.16 5.85
C LYS A 67 -10.75 -4.81 5.88
N TYR A 68 -9.94 -5.64 6.53
CA TYR A 68 -8.55 -5.32 6.89
C TYR A 68 -7.51 -6.07 6.06
N GLY A 69 -7.90 -7.06 5.26
CA GLY A 69 -6.99 -8.08 4.75
C GLY A 69 -6.60 -9.08 5.84
N ARG A 70 -5.56 -9.87 5.58
CA ARG A 70 -5.05 -10.88 6.53
C ARG A 70 -3.83 -10.37 7.28
N LEU A 71 -3.65 -10.92 8.47
CA LEU A 71 -2.44 -10.82 9.28
C LEU A 71 -1.57 -12.05 8.98
N TYR A 72 -0.32 -11.83 8.59
CA TYR A 72 0.61 -12.88 8.20
C TYR A 72 1.71 -12.98 9.22
N THR A 73 2.13 -14.20 9.57
CA THR A 73 3.45 -14.39 10.18
C THR A 73 4.54 -13.84 9.25
N TRP A 74 5.66 -13.39 9.80
CA TRP A 74 6.74 -12.84 8.98
C TRP A 74 7.24 -13.85 7.91
N ALA A 75 7.31 -15.14 8.27
CA ALA A 75 7.69 -16.20 7.34
C ALA A 75 6.70 -16.31 6.16
N ALA A 76 5.39 -16.22 6.41
CA ALA A 76 4.39 -16.22 5.35
C ALA A 76 4.46 -14.95 4.50
N ALA A 77 4.60 -13.78 5.14
CA ALA A 77 4.67 -12.48 4.48
C ALA A 77 5.73 -12.41 3.38
N LYS A 78 6.91 -13.02 3.59
CA LYS A 78 8.01 -13.06 2.62
C LYS A 78 7.65 -13.71 1.27
N THR A 79 6.62 -14.55 1.24
CA THR A 79 6.20 -15.28 0.04
C THR A 79 4.75 -14.97 -0.35
N ALA A 80 4.09 -14.05 0.37
CA ALA A 80 2.67 -13.80 0.21
C ALA A 80 2.36 -12.96 -1.04
N CYS A 81 3.22 -12.00 -1.41
CA CYS A 81 2.97 -11.10 -2.54
C CYS A 81 2.91 -11.84 -3.89
N PRO A 82 2.00 -11.44 -4.81
CA PRO A 82 1.87 -12.07 -6.12
C PRO A 82 3.06 -11.74 -7.04
N SER A 83 3.21 -12.50 -8.13
CA SER A 83 4.30 -12.29 -9.09
C SER A 83 4.34 -10.85 -9.62
N GLY A 84 5.55 -10.28 -9.69
CA GLY A 84 5.76 -8.87 -10.07
C GLY A 84 5.55 -7.87 -8.93
N TRP A 85 5.18 -8.35 -7.74
CA TRP A 85 5.05 -7.59 -6.51
C TRP A 85 5.88 -8.24 -5.42
N HIS A 86 6.33 -7.46 -4.45
CA HIS A 86 7.14 -7.96 -3.35
C HIS A 86 6.79 -7.30 -2.02
N LEU A 87 7.24 -7.94 -0.94
CA LEU A 87 7.14 -7.40 0.40
C LEU A 87 8.14 -6.23 0.53
N PRO A 88 7.72 -5.04 0.99
CA PRO A 88 8.56 -3.85 0.94
C PRO A 88 9.84 -4.00 1.75
N THR A 89 10.93 -3.47 1.23
CA THR A 89 12.21 -3.36 1.95
C THR A 89 12.21 -2.16 2.89
N GLU A 90 13.17 -2.11 3.81
CA GLU A 90 13.43 -0.93 4.64
C GLU A 90 13.63 0.34 3.80
N VAL A 91 14.39 0.25 2.71
CA VAL A 91 14.66 1.39 1.82
C VAL A 91 13.36 1.91 1.20
N GLU A 92 12.48 1.00 0.78
CA GLU A 92 11.21 1.38 0.16
C GLU A 92 10.26 2.05 1.15
N PHE A 93 10.17 1.55 2.39
CA PHE A 93 9.41 2.22 3.45
C PHE A 93 9.98 3.60 3.80
N LYS A 94 11.31 3.73 3.88
CA LYS A 94 11.96 5.03 4.13
C LYS A 94 11.66 6.04 3.02
N GLU A 95 11.69 5.61 1.76
CA GLU A 95 11.33 6.47 0.63
C GLU A 95 9.83 6.84 0.66
N LEU A 96 8.93 5.92 0.99
CA LEU A 96 7.51 6.21 1.19
C LEU A 96 7.33 7.32 2.24
N VAL A 97 7.88 7.10 3.45
CA VAL A 97 7.78 8.04 4.57
C VAL A 97 8.38 9.41 4.21
N SER A 98 9.55 9.43 3.55
CA SER A 98 10.16 10.68 3.08
C SER A 98 9.30 11.39 2.04
N THR A 99 8.66 10.65 1.13
CA THR A 99 7.84 11.22 0.04
C THR A 99 6.60 11.91 0.58
N VAL A 100 5.99 11.37 1.64
CA VAL A 100 4.73 11.90 2.18
C VAL A 100 4.90 13.00 3.23
N GLY A 101 6.13 13.50 3.45
CA GLY A 101 6.41 14.61 4.36
C GLY A 101 7.29 14.27 5.56
N GLY A 102 7.85 13.06 5.63
CA GLY A 102 8.74 12.61 6.70
C GLY A 102 8.01 11.99 7.88
N SER A 103 8.77 11.35 8.78
CA SER A 103 8.22 10.50 9.84
C SER A 103 7.21 11.18 10.74
N SER A 104 7.33 12.49 11.03
CA SER A 104 6.44 13.22 11.94
C SER A 104 5.06 13.56 11.36
N THR A 105 4.84 13.35 10.05
CA THR A 105 3.57 13.66 9.38
C THR A 105 3.02 12.48 8.58
N ALA A 106 3.88 11.52 8.24
CA ALA A 106 3.54 10.37 7.41
C ALA A 106 2.37 9.55 7.97
N GLY A 107 2.25 9.41 9.29
CA GLY A 107 1.11 8.75 9.91
C GLY A 107 -0.21 9.41 9.51
N LYS A 108 -0.34 10.73 9.68
CA LYS A 108 -1.56 11.45 9.27
C LYS A 108 -1.89 11.27 7.80
N MET A 109 -0.86 11.33 6.95
CA MET A 109 -1.01 11.29 5.49
C MET A 109 -1.39 9.91 4.95
N LEU A 110 -0.97 8.84 5.62
CA LEU A 110 -1.15 7.45 5.17
C LEU A 110 -2.32 6.72 5.84
N LYS A 111 -2.67 7.08 7.09
CA LYS A 111 -3.82 6.54 7.81
C LYS A 111 -5.11 6.77 7.01
N SER A 112 -5.98 5.77 7.00
CA SER A 112 -7.33 5.87 6.43
C SER A 112 -8.14 6.98 7.11
N THR A 113 -9.15 7.48 6.41
CA THR A 113 -10.08 8.52 6.91
C THR A 113 -11.11 8.00 7.93
N SER A 114 -11.11 6.69 8.22
CA SER A 114 -11.99 6.05 9.19
C SER A 114 -11.35 4.79 9.75
N GLY A 115 -11.88 4.32 10.89
CA GLY A 115 -11.52 3.05 11.51
C GLY A 115 -10.51 3.15 12.65
N TRP A 116 -9.89 4.31 12.84
CA TRP A 116 -9.01 4.60 13.96
C TRP A 116 -9.81 5.10 15.16
N ASP A 117 -9.39 4.69 16.35
CA ASP A 117 -10.01 5.12 17.60
C ASP A 117 -9.75 6.61 17.86
N ASP A 118 -10.62 7.24 18.66
CA ASP A 118 -10.49 8.62 19.07
C ASP A 118 -9.59 8.74 20.32
N ASP A 119 -8.81 9.81 20.43
CA ASP A 119 -7.97 10.14 21.57
C ASP A 119 -8.45 11.45 22.21
N GLU A 120 -8.87 11.39 23.48
CA GLU A 120 -9.38 12.56 24.22
C GLU A 120 -10.49 13.36 23.49
N GLY A 121 -11.25 12.71 22.61
CA GLY A 121 -12.33 13.33 21.82
C GLY A 121 -11.88 13.86 20.45
N GLU A 122 -10.60 13.74 20.11
CA GLU A 122 -10.06 14.02 18.79
C GLU A 122 -9.93 12.73 17.98
N SER A 123 -10.20 12.82 16.68
CA SER A 123 -10.20 11.60 15.85
C SER A 123 -8.79 11.17 15.46
N GLY A 124 -8.45 9.90 15.74
CA GLY A 124 -7.18 9.29 15.35
C GLY A 124 -7.05 9.02 13.84
N ASN A 125 -8.09 9.30 13.07
CA ASN A 125 -8.13 9.09 11.62
C ASN A 125 -7.12 9.97 10.87
N GLY A 126 -6.60 9.44 9.77
CA GLY A 126 -5.74 10.17 8.85
C GLY A 126 -6.52 11.01 7.83
N THR A 127 -5.77 11.72 7.00
CA THR A 127 -6.31 12.41 5.82
C THR A 127 -6.35 11.51 4.59
N ASP A 128 -5.62 10.38 4.61
CA ASP A 128 -5.40 9.50 3.46
C ASP A 128 -5.04 10.26 2.17
N ALA A 129 -4.20 11.29 2.30
CA ALA A 129 -3.91 12.24 1.22
C ALA A 129 -3.29 11.58 -0.03
N TYR A 130 -2.70 10.39 0.14
CA TYR A 130 -2.05 9.62 -0.92
C TYR A 130 -2.84 8.36 -1.32
N LEU A 131 -4.06 8.18 -0.82
CA LEU A 131 -4.91 7.02 -1.07
C LEU A 131 -4.21 5.69 -0.71
N PHE A 132 -3.32 5.74 0.27
CA PHE A 132 -2.67 4.56 0.80
C PHE A 132 -3.68 3.75 1.60
N THR A 133 -4.60 4.37 2.32
CA THR A 133 -5.69 3.71 3.08
C THR A 133 -5.15 2.69 4.09
N ALA A 134 -4.26 3.12 4.99
CA ALA A 134 -3.82 2.26 6.09
C ALA A 134 -4.92 2.13 7.16
N LEU A 135 -5.48 0.93 7.29
CA LEU A 135 -6.49 0.59 8.30
C LEU A 135 -5.82 -0.01 9.56
N PRO A 136 -6.33 0.29 10.77
CA PRO A 136 -5.77 -0.20 12.02
C PRO A 136 -6.24 -1.62 12.34
N ALA A 137 -5.69 -2.57 11.59
CA ALA A 137 -6.00 -3.99 11.70
C ALA A 137 -5.47 -4.63 13.00
N GLY A 138 -4.66 -3.91 13.78
CA GLY A 138 -3.94 -4.45 14.91
C GLY A 138 -2.95 -5.54 14.51
N GLU A 139 -2.78 -6.51 15.39
CA GLU A 139 -1.89 -7.65 15.19
C GLU A 139 -2.47 -8.96 15.73
N TRP A 140 -1.84 -10.05 15.31
CA TRP A 140 -2.01 -11.38 15.88
C TRP A 140 -0.71 -11.77 16.61
N SER A 141 -0.79 -12.57 17.66
CA SER A 141 0.39 -13.09 18.36
C SER A 141 0.29 -14.60 18.51
N ASP A 142 1.36 -15.30 18.16
CA ASP A 142 1.48 -16.76 18.29
C ASP A 142 1.42 -17.23 19.76
N ASN A 143 1.73 -16.33 20.69
CA ASN A 143 1.58 -16.58 22.12
C ASN A 143 0.09 -16.62 22.53
N GLY A 144 -0.52 -17.80 22.31
CA GLY A 144 -1.92 -18.08 22.60
C GLY A 144 -2.89 -17.76 21.45
N GLY A 145 -2.40 -17.38 20.27
CA GLY A 145 -3.24 -17.04 19.12
C GLY A 145 -4.14 -15.84 19.36
N ILE A 146 -3.61 -14.80 20.02
CA ILE A 146 -4.39 -13.66 20.52
C ILE A 146 -4.35 -12.50 19.52
N TYR A 147 -5.49 -11.84 19.34
CA TYR A 147 -5.66 -10.63 18.54
C TYR A 147 -5.69 -9.38 19.44
N ARG A 148 -4.98 -8.32 19.06
CA ARG A 148 -4.85 -7.08 19.86
C ARG A 148 -4.81 -5.84 18.97
N GLU A 149 -4.96 -4.67 19.58
CA GLU A 149 -4.70 -3.36 18.93
C GLU A 149 -5.56 -3.00 17.70
N GLU A 150 -6.71 -3.65 17.48
CA GLU A 150 -7.67 -3.20 16.46
C GLU A 150 -8.14 -1.78 16.81
N GLY A 151 -8.15 -0.89 15.83
CA GLY A 151 -8.49 0.54 16.04
C GLY A 151 -7.29 1.40 16.47
N LEU A 152 -6.28 0.78 17.10
CA LEU A 152 -5.15 1.50 17.70
C LEU A 152 -3.90 1.52 16.81
N TYR A 153 -3.56 0.39 16.18
CA TYR A 153 -2.36 0.24 15.38
C TYR A 153 -2.63 -0.36 13.99
N ALA A 154 -1.86 0.11 13.01
CA ALA A 154 -1.64 -0.59 11.75
C ALA A 154 -0.18 -1.01 11.65
N PHE A 155 0.08 -2.32 11.59
CA PHE A 155 1.42 -2.88 11.40
C PHE A 155 1.59 -3.46 10.00
N PHE A 156 2.75 -3.19 9.38
CA PHE A 156 3.11 -3.65 8.05
C PHE A 156 4.46 -4.35 8.07
N TRP A 157 4.52 -5.58 7.55
CA TRP A 157 5.78 -6.30 7.42
C TRP A 157 6.68 -5.70 6.34
N GLY A 158 7.98 -5.69 6.64
CA GLY A 158 9.07 -5.51 5.67
C GLY A 158 9.87 -6.78 5.44
N SER A 159 10.59 -6.83 4.32
CA SER A 159 11.38 -7.98 3.88
C SER A 159 12.83 -7.97 4.37
N THR A 160 13.36 -6.81 4.79
CA THR A 160 14.71 -6.71 5.36
C THR A 160 14.80 -7.51 6.67
N ASP A 161 15.83 -8.36 6.78
CA ASP A 161 16.11 -9.20 7.95
C ASP A 161 17.58 -9.10 8.35
N ASP A 162 17.89 -8.22 9.29
CA ASP A 162 19.22 -8.09 9.91
C ASP A 162 19.27 -8.78 11.29
N GLY A 163 18.53 -9.88 11.43
CA GLY A 163 18.36 -10.64 12.68
C GLY A 163 17.03 -10.36 13.40
N ILE A 164 16.32 -9.29 13.00
CA ILE A 164 14.94 -8.98 13.40
C ILE A 164 14.17 -8.58 12.13
N ALA A 165 12.87 -8.87 12.09
CA ALA A 165 12.03 -8.54 10.93
C ALA A 165 11.72 -7.04 10.92
N TYR A 166 12.05 -6.35 9.84
CA TYR A 166 11.68 -4.94 9.69
C TYR A 166 10.16 -4.77 9.61
N SER A 167 9.62 -3.70 10.20
CA SER A 167 8.22 -3.33 10.12
C SER A 167 8.00 -1.82 10.13
N MET A 168 6.89 -1.40 9.53
CA MET A 168 6.34 -0.05 9.69
C MET A 168 5.09 -0.13 10.58
N ASN A 169 4.90 0.84 11.46
CA ASN A 169 3.67 0.97 12.24
C ASN A 169 3.13 2.41 12.20
N LEU A 170 1.81 2.52 12.25
CA LEU A 170 1.08 3.77 12.43
C LEU A 170 0.18 3.62 13.66
N HIS A 171 0.06 4.68 14.45
CA HIS A 171 -0.72 4.66 15.69
C HIS A 171 -1.86 5.68 15.67
N TYR A 172 -2.91 5.44 16.44
CA TYR A 172 -4.09 6.32 16.45
C TYR A 172 -3.78 7.70 17.06
N HIS A 173 -3.02 7.76 18.16
CA HIS A 173 -2.78 9.00 18.94
C HIS A 173 -1.84 10.02 18.27
N ASP A 174 -1.02 9.59 17.31
CA ASP A 174 0.01 10.44 16.71
C ASP A 174 -0.01 10.41 15.18
N ASP A 175 0.76 11.33 14.60
CA ASP A 175 0.91 11.49 13.16
C ASP A 175 2.20 10.83 12.65
N ILE A 176 2.81 9.96 13.47
CA ILE A 176 4.12 9.39 13.20
C ILE A 176 3.99 8.10 12.37
N ALA A 177 4.88 7.94 11.40
CA ALA A 177 5.16 6.63 10.82
C ALA A 177 6.40 6.03 11.50
N GLY A 178 6.17 5.08 12.40
CA GLY A 178 7.21 4.33 13.08
C GLY A 178 7.89 3.35 12.12
N LEU A 179 9.22 3.40 12.07
CA LEU A 179 10.05 2.50 11.28
C LEU A 179 11.00 1.77 12.21
N GLY A 180 10.94 0.44 12.22
CA GLY A 180 11.76 -0.33 13.13
C GLY A 180 11.57 -1.82 12.97
N ASN A 181 11.59 -2.51 14.11
CA ASN A 181 11.62 -3.95 14.17
C ASN A 181 10.28 -4.49 14.68
N GLY A 182 9.75 -5.52 14.02
CA GLY A 182 8.62 -6.31 14.48
C GLY A 182 9.05 -7.63 15.10
N ASN A 183 8.24 -8.13 16.03
CA ASN A 183 8.47 -9.42 16.64
C ASN A 183 8.05 -10.54 15.68
N LYS A 184 8.94 -11.47 15.33
CA LYS A 184 8.63 -12.56 14.37
C LYS A 184 7.54 -13.53 14.87
N ASP A 185 7.20 -13.48 16.17
CA ASP A 185 6.11 -14.24 16.79
C ASP A 185 4.73 -13.55 16.65
N THR A 186 4.64 -12.47 15.88
CA THR A 186 3.39 -11.76 15.58
C THR A 186 2.98 -11.88 14.12
N GLY A 187 1.74 -11.51 13.86
CA GLY A 187 1.12 -11.40 12.57
C GLY A 187 0.80 -9.94 12.27
N HIS A 188 1.30 -9.45 11.14
CA HIS A 188 1.06 -8.09 10.67
C HIS A 188 0.47 -8.10 9.28
N SER A 189 -0.09 -6.96 8.87
CA SER A 189 -0.61 -6.80 7.52
C SER A 189 0.53 -6.84 6.49
N VAL A 190 0.22 -7.31 5.29
CA VAL A 190 1.13 -7.25 4.14
C VAL A 190 0.58 -6.25 3.14
N ARG A 191 1.43 -5.32 2.72
CA ARG A 191 1.12 -4.35 1.68
C ARG A 191 2.20 -4.37 0.63
N CYS A 192 1.92 -5.06 -0.48
CA CYS A 192 2.94 -5.28 -1.49
C CYS A 192 3.19 -4.00 -2.29
N ILE A 193 4.43 -3.89 -2.74
CA ILE A 193 4.90 -2.85 -3.65
C ILE A 193 5.26 -3.50 -4.99
N LYS A 194 5.04 -2.80 -6.10
CA LYS A 194 5.36 -3.31 -7.43
C LYS A 194 6.87 -3.38 -7.61
N GLY A 195 7.37 -4.53 -8.07
CA GLY A 195 8.78 -4.70 -8.40
C GLY A 195 9.19 -3.78 -9.55
N LEU A 196 10.43 -3.31 -9.52
CA LEU A 196 11.01 -2.60 -10.65
C LEU A 196 11.07 -3.55 -11.85
N GLU A 197 10.33 -3.24 -12.92
CA GLU A 197 10.56 -3.93 -14.18
C GLU A 197 11.96 -3.58 -14.67
N VAL A 198 12.87 -4.55 -14.63
CA VAL A 198 14.08 -4.48 -15.43
C VAL A 198 13.62 -4.40 -16.87
N LYS A 199 13.59 -3.19 -17.45
CA LYS A 199 13.33 -2.98 -18.87
C LYS A 199 14.29 -3.91 -19.61
N LYS A 200 13.80 -5.05 -20.10
CA LYS A 200 14.56 -5.86 -21.06
C LYS A 200 14.89 -4.89 -22.18
N ARG A 201 16.18 -4.71 -22.49
CA ARG A 201 16.60 -3.92 -23.65
C ARG A 201 16.00 -4.60 -24.87
N THR A 202 14.83 -4.13 -25.30
CA THR A 202 14.27 -4.48 -26.59
C THR A 202 15.23 -3.88 -27.61
N THR A 203 16.02 -4.73 -28.25
CA THR A 203 16.85 -4.37 -29.40
C THR A 203 15.92 -3.74 -30.44
N LEU A 204 16.38 -2.64 -31.04
CA LEU A 204 15.65 -1.75 -31.95
C LEU A 204 15.24 -2.47 -33.26
N VAL A 205 14.29 -3.40 -33.20
CA VAL A 205 13.61 -3.97 -34.36
C VAL A 205 12.16 -4.20 -33.94
N GLY A 206 11.33 -3.15 -34.04
CA GLY A 206 9.90 -3.23 -33.71
C GLY A 206 9.35 -2.04 -32.93
N ILE A 207 9.72 -0.81 -33.32
CA ILE A 207 8.92 0.35 -32.98
C ILE A 207 7.73 0.31 -33.93
N PHE A 208 6.58 -0.15 -33.47
CA PHE A 208 5.23 0.31 -33.83
C PHE A 208 4.24 -0.59 -33.08
N ILE A 209 3.27 0.02 -32.39
CA ILE A 209 2.18 -0.59 -31.62
C ILE A 209 2.54 -1.00 -30.18
N SER A 210 2.69 -0.02 -29.29
CA SER A 210 2.24 -0.16 -27.90
C SER A 210 2.02 1.20 -27.25
N PHE A 211 1.19 2.04 -27.87
CA PHE A 211 0.64 3.25 -27.25
C PHE A 211 -0.90 3.28 -27.27
N CYS A 212 -1.55 2.16 -27.61
CA CYS A 212 -3.00 2.10 -27.88
C CYS A 212 -3.75 1.04 -27.03
N GLN A 213 -3.36 0.82 -25.77
CA GLN A 213 -4.18 0.04 -24.82
C GLN A 213 -4.53 0.76 -23.52
N TYR A 214 -3.88 1.89 -23.20
CA TYR A 214 -4.20 2.65 -21.99
C TYR A 214 -5.21 3.80 -22.21
N ILE A 215 -5.38 4.28 -23.44
CA ILE A 215 -6.30 5.40 -23.75
C ILE A 215 -7.73 4.92 -24.06
N MET A 216 -7.93 3.66 -24.40
CA MET A 216 -9.23 3.16 -24.84
C MET A 216 -10.10 2.57 -23.71
N TRP A 217 -9.57 2.46 -22.48
CA TRP A 217 -10.32 1.95 -21.33
C TRP A 217 -10.92 3.06 -20.45
N CYS A 218 -10.40 4.30 -20.54
CA CYS A 218 -10.96 5.45 -19.82
C CYS A 218 -12.18 6.11 -20.51
N LEU A 219 -12.55 5.65 -21.73
CA LEU A 219 -13.67 6.21 -22.50
C LEU A 219 -14.97 5.38 -22.45
N LYS A 220 -15.03 4.31 -21.64
CA LYS A 220 -16.26 3.51 -21.49
C LYS A 220 -17.17 3.92 -20.33
N TYR A 221 -16.79 4.96 -19.58
CA TYR A 221 -17.60 5.54 -18.48
C TYR A 221 -17.84 7.05 -18.65
N LEU A 222 -17.68 7.57 -19.87
CA LEU A 222 -18.03 8.95 -20.22
C LEU A 222 -18.92 8.97 -21.48
N PHE A 223 -20.02 8.21 -21.43
CA PHE A 223 -21.29 8.47 -22.10
C PHE A 223 -22.41 7.77 -21.31
#